data_AF-A0A520IJJ5-F1
#
_entry.id   AF-A0A520IJJ5-F1
#
_cell.length_a   1.000
_cell.length_b   1.000
_cell.length_c   1.000
_cell.angle_alpha   90.00
_cell.angle_beta   90.00
_cell.angle_gamma   90.00
#
_symmetry.space_group_name_H-M   'P 1'
#
loop_
_entity.id
_entity.type
_entity.pdbx_description
1 polymer ?
#
loop_
_entity_poly.entity_id
_entity_poly.type
_entity_poly.pdbx_seq_one_letter_code
_entity_poly.pdbx_strand_id
1 'polypeptide(L)'
;MPVLSHEKLIIAFHKLSLFMAEQGTNFDHLLQSSSHYNAWFTQQEVERAVSGLRNMLNNTDLEKWFSEIKINPNPKKIGLILAGNIPLVGFHDVISVLATGNIAMIKLSSSDDKLMPALLAELITIEPLLADRIQYVERLKDFDAITEKHKPGETIELVYSRKGLERTTKLTFIENPSLELLPIENTGGILTAEMKAFRDKWLESAIK
;
A
#
# COMPACT_ATOMS: atom_id res chain seq x y z
N MET A 1 0.18 -17.10 28.72
CA MET A 1 0.14 -16.99 27.25
C MET A 1 1.25 -16.05 26.80
N PRO A 2 2.01 -16.36 25.74
CA PRO A 2 3.05 -15.45 25.25
C PRO A 2 2.40 -14.16 24.73
N VAL A 3 2.96 -13.01 25.13
CA VAL A 3 2.49 -11.66 24.73
C VAL A 3 3.53 -11.05 23.78
N LEU A 4 3.06 -10.21 22.87
CA LEU A 4 3.92 -9.43 21.97
C LEU A 4 4.61 -8.31 22.78
N SER A 5 5.93 -8.19 22.67
CA SER A 5 6.73 -7.19 23.38
C SER A 5 7.66 -6.45 22.41
N HIS A 6 8.21 -5.30 22.83
CA HIS A 6 9.19 -4.57 22.02
C HIS A 6 10.41 -5.44 21.70
N GLU A 7 10.93 -6.16 22.70
CA GLU A 7 12.07 -7.06 22.54
C GLU A 7 11.82 -8.11 21.44
N LYS A 8 10.65 -8.77 21.47
CA LYS A 8 10.28 -9.74 20.44
C LYS A 8 10.17 -9.13 19.05
N LEU A 9 9.57 -7.93 18.96
CA LEU A 9 9.42 -7.22 17.69
C LEU A 9 10.78 -6.79 17.11
N ILE A 10 11.66 -6.25 17.95
CA ILE A 10 13.04 -5.89 17.55
C ILE A 10 13.78 -7.12 17.06
N ILE A 11 13.75 -8.23 17.82
CA ILE A 11 14.39 -9.49 17.42
C ILE A 11 13.81 -10.00 16.10
N ALA A 12 12.49 -9.97 15.93
CA ALA A 12 11.83 -10.46 14.73
C ALA A 12 12.20 -9.64 13.49
N PHE A 13 12.15 -8.31 13.61
CA PHE A 13 12.51 -7.39 12.53
C PHE A 13 14.00 -7.47 12.19
N HIS A 14 14.86 -7.61 13.19
CA HIS A 14 16.28 -7.80 12.96
C HIS A 14 16.58 -9.14 12.26
N LYS A 15 15.96 -10.24 12.70
CA LYS A 15 16.10 -11.53 12.02
C LYS A 15 15.60 -11.50 10.58
N LEU A 16 14.51 -10.78 10.31
CA LEU A 16 14.01 -10.60 8.95
C LEU A 16 15.03 -9.88 8.06
N SER A 17 15.81 -8.94 8.61
CA SER A 17 16.89 -8.26 7.86
C SER A 17 18.06 -9.18 7.53
N LEU A 18 18.35 -10.14 8.41
CA LEU A 18 19.33 -11.21 8.15
C LEU A 18 18.82 -12.16 7.06
N PHE A 19 17.55 -12.58 7.13
CA PHE A 19 16.92 -13.42 6.11
C PHE A 19 16.99 -12.79 4.70
N MET A 20 16.72 -11.49 4.60
CA MET A 20 16.84 -10.75 3.32
C MET A 20 18.27 -10.75 2.75
N ALA A 21 19.29 -11.12 3.53
CA ALA A 21 20.68 -11.24 3.09
C ALA A 21 21.05 -12.63 2.57
N GLU A 22 20.23 -13.65 2.87
CA GLU A 22 20.55 -15.05 2.60
C GLU A 22 20.39 -15.38 1.12
N GLN A 23 21.46 -15.93 0.54
CA GLN A 23 21.50 -16.36 -0.85
C GLN A 23 21.00 -17.80 -1.00
N GLY A 24 20.45 -18.12 -2.18
CA GLY A 24 19.96 -19.48 -2.48
C GLY A 24 18.67 -19.86 -1.76
N THR A 25 18.01 -18.90 -1.12
CA THR A 25 16.68 -19.08 -0.53
C THR A 25 15.60 -18.95 -1.62
N ASN A 26 14.40 -19.44 -1.35
CA ASN A 26 13.25 -19.21 -2.23
C ASN A 26 12.96 -17.70 -2.39
N PHE A 27 13.29 -16.89 -1.38
CA PHE A 27 13.14 -15.45 -1.46
C PHE A 27 14.16 -14.81 -2.41
N ASP A 28 15.44 -15.22 -2.37
CA ASP A 28 16.46 -14.78 -3.32
C ASP A 28 16.06 -15.10 -4.77
N HIS A 29 15.57 -16.32 -5.03
CA HIS A 29 15.03 -16.69 -6.34
C HIS A 29 13.80 -15.85 -6.74
N LEU A 30 12.95 -15.49 -5.78
CA LEU A 30 11.80 -14.62 -6.04
C LEU A 30 12.25 -13.19 -6.38
N LEU A 31 13.28 -12.66 -5.73
CA LEU A 31 13.86 -11.36 -6.07
C LEU A 31 14.37 -11.34 -7.51
N GLN A 32 15.15 -12.37 -7.89
CA GLN A 32 15.73 -12.51 -9.24
C GLN A 32 14.67 -12.66 -10.34
N SER A 33 13.52 -13.25 -10.02
CA SER A 33 12.42 -13.47 -10.97
C SER A 33 11.30 -12.43 -10.89
N SER A 34 11.43 -11.42 -10.01
CA SER A 34 10.37 -10.45 -9.72
C SER A 34 9.94 -9.62 -10.95
N SER A 35 10.90 -9.26 -11.80
CA SER A 35 10.66 -8.54 -13.07
C SER A 35 9.84 -9.34 -14.09
N HIS A 36 9.82 -10.68 -14.00
CA HIS A 36 8.95 -11.52 -14.83
C HIS A 36 7.47 -11.41 -14.43
N TYR A 37 7.20 -11.04 -13.18
CA TYR A 37 5.84 -10.96 -12.63
C TYR A 37 5.32 -9.53 -12.55
N ASN A 38 6.21 -8.56 -12.43
CA ASN A 38 5.85 -7.15 -12.36
C ASN A 38 6.72 -6.32 -13.33
N ALA A 39 6.09 -5.84 -14.41
CA ALA A 39 6.75 -5.06 -15.45
C ALA A 39 7.29 -3.69 -14.96
N TRP A 40 6.84 -3.21 -13.79
CA TRP A 40 7.37 -1.99 -13.18
C TRP A 40 8.72 -2.21 -12.50
N PHE A 41 9.13 -3.47 -12.27
CA PHE A 41 10.31 -3.77 -11.46
C PHE A 41 11.52 -4.03 -12.34
N THR A 42 12.60 -3.30 -12.08
CA THR A 42 13.94 -3.69 -12.51
C THR A 42 14.66 -4.46 -11.39
N GLN A 43 15.57 -5.35 -11.77
CA GLN A 43 16.39 -6.09 -10.81
C GLN A 43 17.14 -5.14 -9.85
N GLN A 44 17.70 -4.06 -10.39
CA GLN A 44 18.42 -3.06 -9.61
C GLN A 44 17.54 -2.35 -8.58
N GLU A 45 16.29 -2.01 -8.93
CA GLU A 45 15.37 -1.36 -8.00
C GLU A 45 14.92 -2.30 -6.89
N VAL A 46 14.70 -3.57 -7.21
CA VAL A 46 14.33 -4.60 -6.23
C VAL A 46 15.48 -4.84 -5.25
N GLU A 47 16.71 -5.01 -5.75
CA GLU A 47 17.91 -5.13 -4.92
C GLU A 47 18.12 -3.89 -4.03
N ARG A 48 17.93 -2.69 -4.59
CA ARG A 48 18.03 -1.44 -3.84
C ARG A 48 16.97 -1.34 -2.74
N ALA A 49 15.73 -1.73 -3.03
CA ALA A 49 14.66 -1.74 -2.06
C ALA A 49 14.96 -2.70 -0.90
N VAL A 50 15.32 -3.95 -1.20
CA VAL A 50 15.68 -4.94 -0.17
C VAL A 50 16.89 -4.51 0.65
N SER A 51 17.94 -3.98 0.00
CA SER A 51 19.11 -3.43 0.70
C SER A 51 18.74 -2.27 1.62
N GLY A 52 17.86 -1.37 1.17
CA GLY A 52 17.34 -0.28 1.98
C GLY A 52 16.60 -0.78 3.23
N LEU A 53 15.72 -1.78 3.08
CA LEU A 53 15.00 -2.38 4.20
C LEU A 53 15.96 -3.08 5.18
N ARG A 54 16.95 -3.82 4.66
CA ARG A 54 17.96 -4.48 5.50
C ARG A 54 18.71 -3.47 6.37
N ASN A 55 19.15 -2.37 5.77
CA ASN A 55 19.86 -1.33 6.50
C ASN A 55 18.96 -0.67 7.55
N MET A 56 17.69 -0.43 7.24
CA MET A 56 16.73 0.13 8.20
C MET A 56 16.46 -0.81 9.40
N LEU A 57 16.48 -2.13 9.17
CA LEU A 57 16.17 -3.15 10.18
C LEU A 57 17.43 -3.67 10.92
N ASN A 58 18.45 -2.82 11.06
CA ASN A 58 19.59 -3.12 11.93
C ASN A 58 19.20 -2.93 13.41
N ASN A 59 19.87 -3.67 14.31
CA ASN A 59 19.50 -3.69 15.72
C ASN A 59 19.57 -2.30 16.39
N THR A 60 20.60 -1.50 16.09
CA THR A 60 20.79 -0.17 16.66
C THR A 60 19.66 0.78 16.32
N ASP A 61 19.24 0.82 15.04
CA ASP A 61 18.15 1.69 14.61
C ASP A 61 16.80 1.21 15.14
N LEU A 62 16.59 -0.11 15.22
CA LEU A 62 15.39 -0.70 15.81
C LEU A 62 15.26 -0.36 17.30
N GLU A 63 16.31 -0.56 18.10
CA GLU A 63 16.30 -0.22 19.53
C GLU A 63 15.98 1.26 19.75
N LYS A 64 16.59 2.13 18.94
CA LYS A 64 16.32 3.57 18.98
C LYS A 64 14.87 3.87 18.61
N TRP A 65 14.37 3.29 17.52
CA TRP A 65 13.00 3.52 17.05
C TRP A 65 11.96 3.06 18.07
N PHE A 66 12.16 1.88 18.67
CA PHE A 66 11.24 1.30 19.65
C PHE A 66 11.27 1.97 21.02
N SER A 67 12.29 2.80 21.33
CA SER A 67 12.41 3.48 22.62
C SER A 67 11.23 4.40 22.97
N GLU A 68 10.55 4.95 21.94
CA GLU A 68 9.39 5.84 22.11
C GLU A 68 8.04 5.18 21.74
N ILE A 69 8.08 3.95 21.23
CA ILE A 69 6.88 3.22 20.80
C ILE A 69 6.13 2.70 22.02
N LYS A 70 4.80 2.74 21.96
CA LYS A 70 3.93 2.09 22.94
C LYS A 70 3.11 1.03 22.23
N ILE A 71 3.30 -0.23 22.62
CA ILE A 71 2.44 -1.32 22.18
C ILE A 71 1.03 -1.08 22.72
N ASN A 72 0.07 -1.07 21.81
CA ASN A 72 -1.33 -0.93 22.14
C ASN A 72 -1.86 -2.24 22.76
N PRO A 73 -2.31 -2.25 24.02
CA PRO A 73 -2.88 -3.44 24.64
C PRO A 73 -4.23 -3.84 24.03
N ASN A 74 -4.88 -2.93 23.29
CA ASN A 74 -6.14 -3.14 22.59
C ASN A 74 -5.96 -2.91 21.07
N PRO A 75 -5.43 -3.90 20.35
CA PRO A 75 -5.06 -3.81 18.94
C PRO A 75 -6.20 -3.28 18.07
N LYS A 76 -5.93 -2.24 17.29
CA LYS A 76 -6.87 -1.71 16.29
C LYS A 76 -6.55 -2.27 14.92
N LYS A 77 -7.58 -2.40 14.08
CA LYS A 77 -7.42 -2.72 12.65
C LYS A 77 -7.04 -1.45 11.90
N ILE A 78 -5.92 -1.48 11.18
CA ILE A 78 -5.40 -0.36 10.39
C ILE A 78 -5.39 -0.78 8.92
N GLY A 79 -6.19 -0.11 8.09
CA GLY A 79 -6.25 -0.34 6.66
C GLY A 79 -5.02 0.21 5.94
N LEU A 80 -4.37 -0.63 5.14
CA LEU A 80 -3.23 -0.28 4.30
C LEU A 80 -3.54 -0.64 2.85
N ILE A 81 -3.45 0.35 1.96
CA ILE A 81 -3.57 0.14 0.51
C ILE A 81 -2.18 0.31 -0.07
N LEU A 82 -1.56 -0.80 -0.48
CA LEU A 82 -0.16 -0.79 -0.92
C LEU A 82 -0.08 -0.61 -2.44
N ALA A 83 0.74 0.35 -2.87
CA ALA A 83 1.08 0.51 -4.28
C ALA A 83 1.96 -0.65 -4.76
N GLY A 84 1.85 -1.01 -6.04
CA GLY A 84 2.60 -2.12 -6.64
C GLY A 84 3.55 -1.72 -7.76
N ASN A 85 3.79 -0.42 -7.96
CA ASN A 85 4.70 0.09 -9.00
C ASN A 85 6.12 0.37 -8.47
N ILE A 86 6.34 0.28 -7.16
CA ILE A 86 7.66 0.43 -6.52
C ILE A 86 7.88 -0.77 -5.60
N PRO A 87 9.00 -1.52 -5.74
CA PRO A 87 9.25 -2.70 -4.93
C PRO A 87 9.17 -2.40 -3.44
N LEU A 88 8.31 -3.14 -2.72
CA LEU A 88 8.21 -3.13 -1.26
C LEU A 88 7.94 -1.74 -0.63
N VAL A 89 7.42 -0.76 -1.38
CA VAL A 89 7.22 0.61 -0.88
C VAL A 89 6.31 0.68 0.36
N GLY A 90 5.32 -0.20 0.43
CA GLY A 90 4.40 -0.31 1.57
C GLY A 90 4.96 -1.00 2.80
N PHE A 91 6.19 -1.51 2.76
CA PHE A 91 6.75 -2.33 3.84
C PHE A 91 6.87 -1.56 5.14
N HIS A 92 7.35 -0.31 5.06
CA HIS A 92 7.50 0.56 6.23
C HIS A 92 6.17 0.79 6.96
N ASP A 93 5.08 0.96 6.21
CA ASP A 93 3.75 1.15 6.79
C ASP A 93 3.27 -0.11 7.53
N VAL A 94 3.52 -1.28 6.94
CA VAL A 94 3.18 -2.57 7.57
C VAL A 94 3.95 -2.73 8.88
N ILE A 95 5.28 -2.61 8.88
CA ILE A 95 6.07 -2.78 10.12
C ILE A 95 5.73 -1.73 11.17
N SER A 96 5.33 -0.51 10.78
CA SER A 96 4.92 0.53 11.72
C SER A 96 3.61 0.18 12.43
N VAL A 97 2.65 -0.40 11.71
CA VAL A 97 1.41 -0.92 12.31
C VAL A 97 1.73 -2.06 13.28
N LEU A 98 2.60 -2.99 12.89
CA LEU A 98 3.00 -4.13 13.73
C LEU A 98 3.80 -3.68 14.97
N ALA A 99 4.69 -2.69 14.82
CA ALA A 99 5.52 -2.14 15.90
C ALA A 99 4.66 -1.59 17.05
N THR A 100 3.50 -1.02 16.73
CA THR A 100 2.53 -0.50 17.71
C THR A 100 1.59 -1.57 18.25
N GLY A 101 1.76 -2.84 17.87
CA GLY A 101 0.92 -3.97 18.28
C GLY A 101 -0.48 -4.00 17.65
N ASN A 102 -0.73 -3.16 16.64
CA ASN A 102 -1.99 -3.10 15.92
C ASN A 102 -2.06 -4.18 14.82
N ILE A 103 -3.23 -4.33 14.20
CA ILE A 103 -3.50 -5.31 13.14
C ILE A 103 -3.43 -4.61 11.79
N ALA A 104 -2.52 -5.04 10.92
CA ALA A 104 -2.38 -4.57 9.55
C ALA A 104 -3.41 -5.27 8.64
N MET A 105 -4.38 -4.50 8.13
CA MET A 105 -5.35 -4.92 7.14
C MET A 105 -4.84 -4.53 5.75
N ILE A 106 -4.14 -5.45 5.09
CA ILE A 106 -3.33 -5.17 3.90
C ILE A 106 -4.11 -5.50 2.63
N LYS A 107 -4.40 -4.47 1.84
CA LYS A 107 -4.81 -4.61 0.45
C LYS A 107 -3.58 -4.47 -0.45
N LEU A 108 -3.14 -5.58 -1.02
CA LEU A 108 -2.05 -5.61 -1.99
C LEU A 108 -2.50 -5.03 -3.34
N SER A 109 -1.54 -4.51 -4.09
CA SER A 109 -1.73 -4.26 -5.51
C SER A 109 -1.77 -5.58 -6.26
N SER A 110 -2.66 -5.70 -7.25
CA SER A 110 -2.69 -6.86 -8.15
C SER A 110 -1.41 -7.02 -8.97
N SER A 111 -0.59 -5.97 -9.08
CA SER A 111 0.68 -5.99 -9.81
C SER A 111 1.88 -6.39 -8.94
N ASP A 112 1.75 -6.34 -7.60
CA ASP A 112 2.81 -6.75 -6.67
C ASP A 112 2.20 -7.55 -5.50
N ASP A 113 1.99 -8.84 -5.76
CA ASP A 113 1.35 -9.79 -4.84
C ASP A 113 2.30 -10.90 -4.36
N LYS A 114 3.61 -10.78 -4.60
CA LYS A 114 4.60 -11.84 -4.28
C LYS A 114 5.66 -11.45 -3.27
N LEU A 115 6.34 -10.31 -3.48
CA LEU A 115 7.47 -9.93 -2.63
C LEU A 115 7.02 -9.62 -1.20
N MET A 116 5.95 -8.83 -1.06
CA MET A 116 5.42 -8.48 0.25
C MET A 116 4.90 -9.73 1.00
N PRO A 117 4.08 -10.62 0.40
CA PRO A 117 3.68 -11.85 1.09
C PRO A 117 4.82 -12.77 1.51
N ALA A 118 5.86 -12.91 0.69
CA ALA A 118 7.01 -13.74 1.05
C ALA A 118 7.71 -13.21 2.32
N LEU A 119 7.94 -11.90 2.43
CA LEU A 119 8.54 -11.29 3.61
C LEU A 119 7.66 -11.39 4.85
N LEU A 120 6.35 -11.17 4.71
CA LEU A 120 5.43 -11.24 5.85
C LEU A 120 5.21 -12.68 6.32
N ALA A 121 5.24 -13.66 5.42
CA ALA A 121 5.23 -15.08 5.78
C ALA A 121 6.47 -15.44 6.60
N GLU A 122 7.66 -15.01 6.16
CA GLU A 122 8.89 -15.25 6.92
C GLU A 122 8.86 -14.55 8.29
N LEU A 123 8.35 -13.32 8.35
CA LEU A 123 8.20 -12.60 9.61
C LEU A 123 7.29 -13.35 10.61
N ILE A 124 6.22 -14.00 10.12
CA ILE A 124 5.36 -14.86 10.93
C ILE A 124 6.09 -16.14 11.37
N THR A 125 6.91 -16.73 10.50
CA THR A 125 7.78 -17.87 10.88
C THR A 125 8.73 -17.49 12.02
N ILE A 126 9.29 -16.29 11.96
CA ILE A 126 10.23 -15.76 12.97
C ILE A 126 9.52 -15.45 14.30
N GLU A 127 8.35 -14.81 14.25
CA GLU A 127 7.53 -14.48 15.43
C GLU A 127 6.05 -14.86 15.19
N PRO A 128 5.63 -16.07 15.59
CA PRO A 128 4.29 -16.57 15.34
C PRO A 128 3.15 -15.73 15.92
N LEU A 129 3.41 -14.90 16.95
CA LEU A 129 2.39 -13.99 17.49
C LEU A 129 1.94 -12.91 16.48
N LEU A 130 2.69 -12.70 15.39
CA LEU A 130 2.32 -11.76 14.34
C LEU A 130 1.27 -12.32 13.37
N ALA A 131 0.98 -13.63 13.40
CA ALA A 131 -0.03 -14.24 12.54
C ALA A 131 -1.40 -13.56 12.69
N ASP A 132 -1.82 -13.27 13.93
CA ASP A 132 -3.09 -12.59 14.23
C ASP A 132 -3.02 -11.06 14.01
N ARG A 133 -1.85 -10.53 13.65
CA ARG A 133 -1.60 -9.10 13.41
C ARG A 133 -1.55 -8.75 11.93
N ILE A 134 -1.53 -9.72 11.03
CA ILE A 134 -1.44 -9.50 9.58
C ILE A 134 -2.68 -10.13 8.94
N GLN A 135 -3.47 -9.31 8.24
CA GLN A 135 -4.67 -9.77 7.54
C GLN A 135 -4.68 -9.22 6.12
N TYR A 136 -4.64 -10.10 5.13
CA TYR A 136 -4.86 -9.70 3.75
C TYR A 136 -6.34 -9.49 3.48
N VAL A 137 -6.67 -8.41 2.77
CA VAL A 137 -8.04 -8.10 2.38
C VAL A 137 -8.14 -7.73 0.91
N GLU A 138 -9.16 -8.27 0.23
CA GLU A 138 -9.43 -7.92 -1.17
C GLU A 138 -9.96 -6.48 -1.30
N ARG A 139 -10.76 -6.03 -0.33
CA ARG A 139 -11.38 -4.70 -0.29
C ARG A 139 -11.51 -4.20 1.14
N LEU A 140 -11.28 -2.90 1.33
CA LEU A 140 -11.59 -2.21 2.58
C LEU A 140 -13.04 -1.73 2.47
N LYS A 141 -13.99 -2.62 2.79
CA LYS A 141 -15.43 -2.44 2.54
C LYS A 141 -16.01 -1.10 3.02
N ASP A 142 -15.48 -0.52 4.10
CA ASP A 142 -15.94 0.77 4.63
C ASP A 142 -15.31 1.98 3.91
N PHE A 143 -14.14 1.83 3.27
CA PHE A 143 -13.47 2.89 2.53
C PHE A 143 -14.04 3.02 1.11
N ASP A 144 -14.25 1.90 0.42
CA ASP A 144 -14.85 1.89 -0.93
C ASP A 144 -16.25 2.51 -0.91
N ALA A 145 -17.05 2.24 0.12
CA ALA A 145 -18.37 2.84 0.29
C ALA A 145 -18.32 4.37 0.50
N ILE A 146 -17.20 4.91 0.99
CA ILE A 146 -16.98 6.35 1.10
C ILE A 146 -16.55 6.88 -0.27
N THR A 147 -15.55 6.29 -0.92
CA THR A 147 -15.12 6.74 -2.27
C THR A 147 -16.17 6.59 -3.36
N GLU A 148 -17.04 5.56 -3.33
CA GLU A 148 -18.12 5.37 -4.31
C GLU A 148 -19.31 6.35 -4.09
N LYS A 149 -19.54 6.79 -2.85
CA LYS A 149 -20.65 7.71 -2.53
C LYS A 149 -20.32 9.16 -2.80
N HIS A 150 -19.03 9.50 -2.91
CA HIS A 150 -18.60 10.89 -2.96
C HIS A 150 -17.96 11.24 -4.31
N LYS A 151 -18.41 12.35 -4.89
CA LYS A 151 -17.92 12.82 -6.18
C LYS A 151 -16.64 13.64 -6.02
N PRO A 152 -15.77 13.70 -7.04
CA PRO A 152 -14.71 14.69 -7.07
C PRO A 152 -15.29 16.11 -6.88
N GLY A 153 -14.65 16.93 -6.06
CA GLY A 153 -15.13 18.23 -5.59
C GLY A 153 -15.93 18.18 -4.28
N GLU A 154 -16.38 17.00 -3.84
CA GLU A 154 -17.11 16.84 -2.58
C GLU A 154 -16.16 16.87 -1.38
N THR A 155 -16.58 17.49 -0.29
CA THR A 155 -15.82 17.53 0.96
C THR A 155 -16.58 16.78 2.04
N ILE A 156 -15.97 15.75 2.60
CA ILE A 156 -16.54 14.98 3.70
C ILE A 156 -15.90 15.37 5.02
N GLU A 157 -16.70 15.37 6.08
CA GLU A 157 -16.20 15.49 7.44
C GLU A 157 -15.88 14.10 8.00
N LEU A 158 -14.59 13.86 8.20
CA LEU A 158 -14.06 12.65 8.80
C LEU A 158 -13.81 12.90 10.30
N VAL A 159 -14.52 12.14 11.13
CA VAL A 159 -14.21 12.06 12.56
C VAL A 159 -13.18 10.95 12.76
N TYR A 160 -12.02 11.31 13.28
CA TYR A 160 -10.93 10.38 13.56
C TYR A 160 -10.37 10.64 14.97
N SER A 161 -9.88 9.58 15.62
CA SER A 161 -9.27 9.70 16.93
C SER A 161 -7.76 9.94 16.80
N ARG A 162 -7.25 11.04 17.36
CA ARG A 162 -5.81 11.31 17.47
C ARG A 162 -5.45 11.53 18.93
N LYS A 163 -4.58 10.68 19.47
CA LYS A 163 -4.20 10.66 20.90
C LYS A 163 -5.40 10.51 21.86
N GLY A 164 -6.41 9.72 21.49
CA GLY A 164 -7.58 9.46 22.32
C GLY A 164 -8.65 10.57 22.32
N LEU A 165 -8.41 11.67 21.61
CA LEU A 165 -9.38 12.74 21.39
C LEU A 165 -9.99 12.60 19.99
N GLU A 166 -11.31 12.64 19.91
CA GLU A 166 -12.01 12.74 18.62
C GLU A 166 -11.71 14.10 17.99
N ARG A 167 -11.36 14.07 16.71
CA ARG A 167 -11.10 15.25 15.89
C ARG A 167 -11.87 15.12 14.60
N THR A 168 -12.42 16.23 14.14
CA THR A 168 -13.04 16.33 12.83
C THR A 168 -12.06 16.99 11.87
N THR A 169 -11.83 16.38 10.71
CA THR A 169 -11.15 17.02 9.59
C THR A 169 -12.02 16.97 8.35
N LYS A 170 -11.83 17.95 7.47
CA LYS A 170 -12.44 17.97 6.14
C LYS A 170 -11.49 17.28 5.17
N LEU A 171 -12.01 16.34 4.38
CA LEU A 171 -11.29 15.69 3.29
C LEU A 171 -12.03 16.01 2.00
N THR A 172 -11.36 16.69 1.08
CA THR A 172 -11.90 17.05 -0.23
C THR A 172 -11.44 16.02 -1.26
N PHE A 173 -12.39 15.38 -1.93
CA PHE A 173 -12.11 14.51 -3.07
C PHE A 173 -11.67 15.38 -4.24
N ILE A 174 -10.54 15.06 -4.84
CA ILE A 174 -10.05 15.72 -6.06
C ILE A 174 -10.12 14.72 -7.21
N GLU A 175 -10.37 15.21 -8.43
CA GLU A 175 -10.27 14.37 -9.63
C GLU A 175 -8.84 13.86 -9.81
N ASN A 176 -8.69 12.68 -10.38
CA ASN A 176 -7.39 12.15 -10.74
C ASN A 176 -6.76 13.07 -11.80
N PRO A 177 -5.62 13.74 -11.52
CA PRO A 177 -5.04 14.74 -12.43
C PRO A 177 -4.45 14.14 -13.72
N SER A 178 -4.44 12.81 -13.86
CA SER A 178 -3.79 12.09 -14.96
C SER A 178 -4.67 11.88 -16.19
N LEU A 179 -5.99 12.07 -16.08
CA LEU A 179 -6.95 11.81 -17.17
C LEU A 179 -8.05 12.87 -17.16
N GLU A 180 -8.03 13.72 -18.18
CA GLU A 180 -9.08 14.73 -18.43
C GLU A 180 -9.93 14.27 -19.62
N LEU A 181 -11.22 14.02 -19.41
CA LEU A 181 -12.18 13.76 -20.49
C LEU A 181 -12.71 15.10 -21.01
N LEU A 182 -11.97 15.70 -21.94
CA LEU A 182 -12.42 16.89 -22.65
C LEU A 182 -13.04 16.51 -24.00
N PRO A 183 -14.22 17.04 -24.34
CA PRO A 183 -14.63 17.14 -25.74
C PRO A 183 -13.51 17.81 -26.54
N ILE A 184 -13.26 17.38 -27.78
CA ILE A 184 -12.19 17.93 -28.62
C ILE A 184 -12.30 19.46 -28.83
N GLU A 185 -13.51 19.99 -28.69
CA GLU A 185 -13.81 21.43 -28.66
C GLU A 185 -13.08 22.17 -27.53
N ASN A 186 -12.87 21.51 -26.40
CA ASN A 186 -12.28 22.09 -25.20
C ASN A 186 -10.77 21.80 -25.07
N THR A 187 -10.20 21.00 -25.98
CA THR A 187 -8.74 20.72 -26.02
C THR A 187 -7.96 21.75 -26.83
N GLY A 188 -8.64 22.78 -27.38
CA GLY A 188 -8.05 23.75 -28.30
C GLY A 188 -7.92 23.24 -29.74
N GLY A 189 -8.43 22.04 -30.04
CA GLY A 189 -8.50 21.49 -31.40
C GLY A 189 -9.65 22.10 -32.21
N ILE A 190 -9.39 22.48 -33.47
CA ILE A 190 -10.44 22.94 -34.38
C ILE A 190 -11.05 21.73 -35.08
N LEU A 191 -12.32 21.43 -34.78
CA LEU A 191 -13.12 20.49 -35.58
C LEU A 191 -13.33 21.04 -36.99
N THR A 192 -12.83 20.34 -38.01
CA THR A 192 -13.06 20.71 -39.40
C THR A 192 -14.54 20.56 -39.78
N ALA A 193 -14.96 21.19 -40.88
CA ALA A 193 -16.33 21.11 -41.36
C ALA A 193 -16.75 19.65 -41.67
N GLU A 194 -15.81 18.84 -42.16
CA GLU A 194 -16.01 17.43 -42.48
C GLU A 194 -16.22 16.58 -41.21
N MET A 195 -15.46 16.87 -40.14
CA MET A 195 -15.62 16.18 -38.86
C MET A 195 -16.98 16.47 -38.22
N LYS A 196 -17.48 17.71 -38.34
CA LYS A 196 -18.82 18.09 -37.88
C LYS A 196 -19.91 17.37 -38.68
N ALA A 197 -19.83 17.40 -40.01
CA ALA A 197 -20.80 16.74 -40.88
C ALA A 197 -20.85 15.21 -40.66
N PHE A 198 -19.72 14.56 -40.40
CA PHE A 198 -19.67 13.14 -40.05
C PHE A 198 -20.37 12.85 -38.72
N ARG A 199 -20.11 13.67 -37.69
CA ARG A 199 -20.74 13.52 -36.37
C ARG A 199 -22.26 13.71 -36.45
N ASP A 200 -22.71 14.75 -37.15
CA ASP A 200 -24.14 15.08 -37.25
C ASP A 200 -24.89 13.95 -37.97
N LYS A 201 -24.30 13.41 -39.06
CA LYS A 201 -24.85 12.25 -39.77
C LYS A 201 -24.91 10.99 -38.90
N TRP A 202 -23.92 10.77 -38.04
CA TRP A 202 -23.92 9.66 -37.10
C TRP A 202 -25.00 9.83 -36.02
N LEU A 203 -25.13 11.02 -35.42
CA LEU A 203 -26.16 11.33 -34.42
C LEU A 203 -27.58 11.20 -34.99
N GLU A 204 -27.82 11.67 -36.22
CA GLU A 204 -29.09 11.50 -36.91
C GLU A 204 -29.41 10.03 -37.21
N SER A 205 -28.40 9.18 -37.44
CA SER A 205 -28.58 7.74 -37.69
C SER A 205 -28.78 6.92 -36.41
N ALA A 206 -28.30 7.41 -35.27
CA ALA A 206 -28.40 6.76 -33.97
C ALA A 206 -29.71 7.07 -33.23
N ILE A 207 -30.43 8.11 -33.65
CA ILE A 207 -31.78 8.46 -33.17
C ILE A 207 -32.81 7.81 -34.12
N LYS A 208 -32.98 6.49 -34.01
CA LYS A 208 -34.10 5.75 -34.59
C LYS A 208 -34.46 4.56 -33.73
#